data_AF-A0A4D4KEV4-F1
#
_entry.id   AF-A0A4D4KEV4-F1
#
_cell.length_a   1.000
_cell.length_b   1.000
_cell.length_c   1.000
_cell.angle_alpha   90.00
_cell.angle_beta   90.00
_cell.angle_gamma   90.00
#
_symmetry.space_group_name_H-M   'P 1'
#
loop_
_entity.id
_entity.type
_entity.pdbx_description
1 polymer ?
#
loop_
_entity_poly.entity_id
_entity_poly.type
_entity_poly.pdbx_seq_one_letter_code
_entity_poly.pdbx_strand_id
1 'polypeptide(L)'
;MRPAFAEDGIDLNYVRDTGRALALLQLADKLNHRTYNVGSGRATTNAQLAEAIKKAAPDAQVGLPTGGDTPPMVLDISRLQEDTGYQAEYDTERAADDYIAWLRAGNKI
;
A
#
# COMPACT_ATOMS: atom_id res chain seq x y z
N MET A 1 -9.64 -21.35 -3.39
CA MET A 1 -9.05 -20.09 -2.91
C MET A 1 -9.89 -19.64 -1.71
N ARG A 2 -9.29 -19.30 -0.57
CA ARG A 2 -10.01 -18.75 0.59
C ARG A 2 -10.56 -17.36 0.20
N PRO A 3 -11.78 -16.96 0.65
CA PRO A 3 -12.26 -15.60 0.42
C PRO A 3 -11.33 -14.55 1.03
N ALA A 4 -11.33 -13.33 0.49
CA ALA A 4 -10.71 -12.19 1.15
C ALA A 4 -11.65 -11.71 2.26
N PHE A 5 -11.24 -11.81 3.53
CA PHE A 5 -12.05 -11.36 4.66
C PHE A 5 -11.77 -9.89 5.00
N ALA A 6 -12.73 -9.21 5.61
CA ALA A 6 -12.65 -7.80 5.98
C ALA A 6 -11.47 -7.51 6.94
N GLU A 7 -11.19 -8.43 7.85
CA GLU A 7 -10.16 -8.34 8.88
C GLU A 7 -8.76 -8.73 8.38
N ASP A 8 -8.68 -9.50 7.28
CA ASP A 8 -7.39 -9.82 6.68
C ASP A 8 -6.72 -8.54 6.16
N GLY A 9 -5.38 -8.49 6.24
CA GLY A 9 -4.62 -7.33 5.81
C GLY A 9 -3.21 -7.67 5.34
N ILE A 10 -2.59 -6.70 4.66
CA ILE A 10 -1.23 -6.78 4.14
C ILE A 10 -0.49 -5.46 4.34
N ASP A 11 0.83 -5.47 4.16
CA ASP A 11 1.59 -4.25 3.92
C ASP A 11 1.27 -3.69 2.52
N LEU A 12 0.21 -2.88 2.44
CA LEU A 12 -0.24 -2.29 1.20
C LEU A 12 0.58 -1.02 0.89
N ASN A 13 1.48 -1.12 -0.08
CA ASN A 13 2.27 0.03 -0.54
C ASN A 13 1.75 0.57 -1.87
N TYR A 14 1.53 1.89 -1.94
CA TYR A 14 1.03 2.52 -3.16
C TYR A 14 2.13 2.64 -4.23
N VAL A 15 1.78 2.52 -5.51
CA VAL A 15 2.76 2.43 -6.60
C VAL A 15 3.67 3.66 -6.71
N ARG A 16 3.17 4.86 -6.37
CA ARG A 16 4.00 6.08 -6.36
C ARG A 16 5.04 6.06 -5.26
N ASP A 17 4.69 5.56 -4.08
CA ASP A 17 5.63 5.35 -2.98
C ASP A 17 6.64 4.25 -3.32
N THR A 18 6.21 3.15 -3.95
CA THR A 18 7.11 2.12 -4.49
C THR A 18 8.11 2.72 -5.47
N GLY A 19 7.64 3.55 -6.42
CA GLY A 19 8.50 4.24 -7.38
C GLY A 19 9.52 5.16 -6.70
N ARG A 20 9.10 5.94 -5.69
CA ARG A 20 10.01 6.79 -4.91
C ARG A 20 11.05 5.96 -4.15
N ALA A 21 10.64 4.88 -3.50
CA ALA A 21 11.56 3.97 -2.80
C ALA A 21 12.64 3.41 -3.74
N LEU A 22 12.24 2.95 -4.93
CA LEU A 22 13.19 2.43 -5.92
C LEU A 22 14.13 3.52 -6.45
N ALA A 23 13.63 4.73 -6.72
CA ALA A 23 14.46 5.85 -7.13
C ALA A 23 15.48 6.23 -6.05
N LEU A 24 15.05 6.29 -4.78
CA LEU A 24 15.93 6.56 -3.64
C LEU A 24 17.03 5.51 -3.50
N LEU A 25 16.68 4.22 -3.60
CA LEU A 25 17.66 3.13 -3.57
C LEU A 25 18.64 3.20 -4.74
N GLN A 26 18.15 3.51 -5.95
CA GLN A 26 18.98 3.58 -7.14
C GLN A 26 19.96 4.75 -7.16
N LEU A 27 19.60 5.85 -6.49
CA LEU A 27 20.35 7.12 -6.49
C LEU A 27 21.15 7.34 -5.21
N ALA A 28 21.05 6.47 -4.21
CA ALA A 28 21.82 6.59 -2.98
C ALA A 28 23.33 6.47 -3.24
N ASP A 29 24.12 7.44 -2.79
CA ASP A 29 25.59 7.42 -2.90
C ASP A 29 26.19 6.20 -2.18
N LYS A 30 25.55 5.75 -1.10
CA LYS A 30 25.96 4.60 -0.30
C LYS A 30 24.73 3.88 0.25
N LEU A 31 24.75 2.55 0.13
CA LEU A 31 23.80 1.63 0.74
C LEU A 31 24.57 0.71 1.69
N ASN A 32 24.10 0.57 2.93
CA ASN A 32 24.74 -0.28 3.95
C ASN A 32 24.29 -1.74 3.85
N HIS A 33 23.31 -2.05 2.99
CA HIS A 33 22.75 -3.38 2.80
C HIS A 33 22.64 -3.75 1.32
N ARG A 34 22.51 -5.06 1.06
CA ARG A 34 22.30 -5.60 -0.29
C ARG A 34 20.83 -5.86 -0.63
N THR A 35 19.98 -5.90 0.39
CA THR A 35 18.56 -6.25 0.26
C THR A 35 17.74 -5.34 1.16
N TYR A 36 16.70 -4.77 0.57
CA TYR A 36 15.77 -3.85 1.21
C TYR A 36 14.35 -4.35 0.98
N ASN A 37 13.53 -4.30 2.02
CA ASN A 37 12.08 -4.44 1.87
C ASN A 37 11.51 -3.11 1.39
N VAL A 38 10.68 -3.14 0.36
CA VAL A 38 9.93 -1.97 -0.13
C VAL A 38 8.47 -2.17 0.25
N GLY A 39 8.00 -1.36 1.17
CA GLY A 39 6.66 -1.44 1.73
C GLY A 39 6.25 -0.12 2.38
N SER A 40 5.04 -0.09 2.95
CA SER A 40 4.56 1.01 3.76
C SER A 40 4.99 0.89 5.23
N GLY A 41 5.37 -0.32 5.68
CA GLY A 41 5.76 -0.58 7.06
C GLY A 41 4.57 -0.61 8.03
N ARG A 42 3.33 -0.67 7.51
CA ARG A 42 2.10 -0.78 8.31
C ARG A 42 1.12 -1.78 7.68
N ALA A 43 0.29 -2.39 8.52
CA ALA A 43 -0.82 -3.21 8.04
C ALA A 43 -1.95 -2.31 7.51
N THR A 44 -2.53 -2.71 6.38
CA THR A 44 -3.81 -2.19 5.87
C THR A 44 -4.78 -3.36 5.71
N THR A 45 -5.94 -3.31 6.37
CA THR A 45 -6.97 -4.33 6.24
C THR A 45 -7.80 -4.14 4.98
N ASN A 46 -8.44 -5.20 4.51
CA ASN A 46 -9.37 -5.12 3.39
C ASN A 46 -10.56 -4.21 3.71
N ALA A 47 -11.01 -4.16 4.98
CA ALA A 47 -12.03 -3.21 5.42
C ALA A 47 -11.57 -1.76 5.27
N GLN A 48 -10.35 -1.41 5.70
CA GLN A 48 -9.81 -0.05 5.55
C GLN A 48 -9.73 0.36 4.08
N LEU A 49 -9.28 -0.56 3.20
CA LEU A 49 -9.22 -0.32 1.77
C LEU A 49 -10.63 -0.16 1.16
N ALA A 50 -11.58 -1.00 1.55
CA ALA A 50 -12.97 -0.91 1.09
C ALA A 50 -13.62 0.43 1.48
N GLU A 51 -13.41 0.89 2.70
CA GLU A 51 -13.92 2.19 3.16
C GLU A 51 -13.27 3.36 2.42
N ALA A 52 -11.95 3.31 2.18
CA ALA A 52 -11.26 4.31 1.36
C ALA A 52 -11.82 4.36 -0.08
N ILE A 53 -12.06 3.20 -0.71
CA ILE A 53 -12.66 3.11 -2.04
C ILE A 53 -14.08 3.69 -2.05
N LYS A 54 -14.93 3.35 -1.06
CA LYS A 54 -16.30 3.88 -0.97
C LYS A 54 -16.32 5.40 -0.77
N LYS A 55 -15.39 5.96 -0.01
CA LYS A 55 -15.26 7.43 0.12
C LYS A 55 -14.99 8.09 -1.23
N ALA A 56 -14.07 7.54 -2.02
CA ALA A 56 -13.68 8.06 -3.33
C ALA A 56 -14.71 7.77 -4.45
N ALA A 57 -15.44 6.67 -4.33
CA ALA A 57 -16.44 6.17 -5.27
C ALA A 57 -17.64 5.57 -4.51
N PRO A 58 -18.64 6.39 -4.12
CA PRO A 58 -19.78 5.95 -3.31
C PRO A 58 -20.61 4.82 -3.93
N ASP A 59 -20.63 4.73 -5.26
CA ASP A 59 -21.35 3.67 -6.00
C ASP A 59 -20.58 2.34 -6.07
N ALA A 60 -19.35 2.28 -5.55
CA ALA A 60 -18.54 1.08 -5.57
C ALA A 60 -19.13 -0.01 -4.67
N GLN A 61 -19.42 -1.16 -5.26
CA GLN A 61 -19.95 -2.32 -4.55
C GLN A 61 -18.79 -3.20 -4.05
N VAL A 62 -18.42 -3.01 -2.79
CA VAL A 62 -17.37 -3.82 -2.13
C VAL A 62 -18.00 -4.64 -1.00
N GLY A 63 -18.22 -5.92 -1.26
CA GLY A 63 -18.70 -6.90 -0.27
C GLY A 63 -17.56 -7.78 0.22
N LEU A 64 -17.28 -7.76 1.52
CA LEU A 64 -16.27 -8.59 2.16
C LEU A 64 -16.92 -9.41 3.28
N PRO A 65 -16.74 -10.75 3.33
CA PRO A 65 -17.14 -11.54 4.49
C PRO A 65 -16.30 -11.16 5.72
N THR A 66 -16.89 -11.30 6.89
CA THR A 66 -16.21 -11.13 8.20
C THR A 66 -15.70 -12.47 8.72
N GLY A 67 -14.81 -12.42 9.72
CA GLY A 67 -14.20 -13.61 10.33
C GLY A 67 -12.84 -13.99 9.75
N GLY A 68 -12.14 -13.02 9.17
CA GLY A 68 -10.71 -13.14 8.90
C GLY A 68 -9.92 -13.28 10.19
N ASP A 69 -8.94 -14.17 10.17
CA ASP A 69 -8.05 -14.47 11.30
C ASP A 69 -6.57 -14.46 10.89
N THR A 70 -6.28 -14.07 9.65
CA THR A 70 -4.93 -14.04 9.13
C THR A 70 -4.21 -12.81 9.69
N PRO A 71 -3.17 -12.97 10.51
CA PRO A 71 -2.39 -11.83 10.96
C PRO A 71 -1.70 -11.17 9.76
N PRO A 72 -1.73 -9.83 9.64
CA PRO A 72 -1.12 -9.15 8.52
C PRO A 72 0.40 -9.33 8.55
N MET A 73 0.99 -9.66 7.41
CA MET A 73 2.44 -9.63 7.25
C MET A 73 2.87 -8.21 6.91
N VAL A 74 3.53 -7.55 7.88
CA VAL A 74 4.09 -6.21 7.73
C VAL A 74 5.58 -6.31 7.47
N LEU A 75 6.09 -5.57 6.48
CA LEU A 75 7.51 -5.57 6.19
C LEU A 75 8.25 -4.63 7.15
N ASP A 76 9.34 -5.11 7.73
CA ASP A 76 10.29 -4.22 8.38
C ASP A 76 11.06 -3.45 7.31
N ILE A 77 10.81 -2.15 7.25
CA ILE A 77 11.43 -1.22 6.28
C ILE A 77 12.54 -0.37 6.91
N SER A 78 12.97 -0.65 8.16
CA SER A 78 14.01 0.12 8.88
C SER A 78 15.24 0.42 8.02
N ARG A 79 15.81 -0.59 7.35
CA ARG A 79 16.96 -0.41 6.44
C ARG A 79 16.72 0.61 5.33
N LEU A 80 15.52 0.59 4.74
CA LEU A 80 15.14 1.52 3.68
C LEU A 80 15.03 2.95 4.25
N GLN A 81 14.44 3.10 5.43
CA GLN A 81 14.31 4.40 6.10
C GLN A 81 15.67 4.96 6.52
N GLU A 82 16.52 4.14 7.12
CA GLU A 82 17.84 4.53 7.64
C GLU A 82 18.79 4.97 6.51
N ASP A 83 18.87 4.20 5.43
CA ASP A 83 19.83 4.47 4.36
C ASP A 83 19.36 5.52 3.35
N THR A 84 18.04 5.76 3.24
CA THR A 84 17.50 6.64 2.18
C THR A 84 16.59 7.76 2.67
N GLY A 85 16.19 7.73 3.94
CA GLY A 85 15.18 8.65 4.48
C GLY A 85 13.75 8.39 4.00
N TYR A 86 13.51 7.31 3.24
CA TYR A 86 12.18 6.98 2.73
C TYR A 86 11.14 6.86 3.84
N GLN A 87 9.98 7.47 3.61
CA GLN A 87 8.75 7.24 4.37
C GLN A 87 7.63 7.16 3.35
N ALA A 88 6.67 6.23 3.51
CA ALA A 88 5.49 6.20 2.66
C ALA A 88 4.67 7.48 2.86
N GLU A 89 4.27 8.13 1.77
CA GLU A 89 3.55 9.43 1.81
C GLU A 89 2.04 9.27 1.53
N TYR A 90 1.64 8.14 0.96
CA TYR A 90 0.25 7.85 0.68
C TYR A 90 -0.33 7.00 1.82
N ASP A 91 -1.32 7.56 2.51
CA ASP A 91 -2.27 6.75 3.26
C ASP A 91 -3.28 6.05 2.33
N THR A 92 -4.04 5.11 2.89
CA THR A 92 -4.99 4.31 2.12
C THR A 92 -6.06 5.19 1.44
N GLU A 93 -6.48 6.28 2.07
CA GLU A 93 -7.48 7.21 1.52
C GLU A 93 -6.89 7.98 0.34
N ARG A 94 -5.73 8.62 0.52
CA ARG A 94 -5.03 9.35 -0.54
C ARG A 94 -4.67 8.45 -1.71
N ALA A 95 -4.26 7.21 -1.45
CA ALA A 95 -3.96 6.23 -2.49
C ALA A 95 -5.22 5.85 -3.30
N ALA A 96 -6.35 5.61 -2.62
CA ALA A 96 -7.62 5.31 -3.27
C ALA A 96 -8.10 6.49 -4.14
N ASP A 97 -8.04 7.71 -3.61
CA ASP A 97 -8.41 8.93 -4.33
C ASP A 97 -7.56 9.12 -5.60
N ASP A 98 -6.23 9.04 -5.48
CA ASP A 98 -5.32 9.21 -6.63
C ASP A 98 -5.57 8.15 -7.70
N TYR A 99 -5.72 6.88 -7.29
CA TYR A 99 -5.91 5.79 -8.22
C TYR A 99 -7.28 5.83 -8.92
N ILE A 100 -8.35 6.15 -8.19
CA ILE A 100 -9.69 6.28 -8.77
C ILE A 100 -9.76 7.50 -9.70
N ALA A 101 -9.10 8.61 -9.35
CA ALA A 101 -8.97 9.76 -10.25
C ALA A 101 -8.24 9.38 -11.54
N TRP A 102 -7.15 8.59 -11.44
CA TRP A 102 -6.42 8.08 -12.60
C TRP A 102 -7.29 7.18 -13.49
N LEU A 103 -8.11 6.28 -12.92
CA LEU A 103 -9.06 5.47 -13.68
C LEU A 103 -10.14 6.33 -14.36
N ARG A 104 -10.70 7.32 -13.66
CA ARG A 104 -11.72 8.25 -14.20
C ARG A 104 -11.19 9.11 -15.34
N ALA A 105 -9.88 9.35 -15.40
CA ALA A 105 -9.22 10.01 -16.53
C ALA A 105 -9.12 9.11 -17.80
N GLY A 106 -9.65 7.88 -17.76
CA GLY A 106 -9.70 6.98 -18.92
C GLY A 106 -8.47 6.09 -19.09
N ASN A 107 -7.57 6.08 -18.11
CA ASN A 107 -6.41 5.21 -18.13
C ASN A 107 -6.81 3.74 -17.87
N LYS A 108 -6.04 2.80 -18.42
CA LYS A 108 -6.28 1.35 -18.35
C LYS A 108 -5.00 0.64 -17.91
N ILE A 109 -5.16 -0.50 -17.24
CA ILE A 109 -4.08 -1.43 -16.86
C ILE A 109 -3.77 -2.35 -18.04
#